data_AF-A0A379X2S0-F1
#
_entry.id   AF-A0A379X2S0-F1
#
_cell.length_a   1.000
_cell.length_b   1.000
_cell.length_c   1.000
_cell.angle_alpha   90.00
_cell.angle_beta   90.00
_cell.angle_gamma   90.00
#
_symmetry.space_group_name_H-M   'P 1'
#
loop_
_entity.id
_entity.type
_entity.pdbx_description
1 polymer ?
#
loop_
_entity_poly.entity_id
_entity_poly.type
_entity_poly.pdbx_seq_one_letter_code
_entity_poly.pdbx_strand_id
1 'polypeptide(L)'
;MPLIVEFTCELPNGVHARPASHVETLCNTFTSQIEWHNLRTDRKGSAKSALALIGTDTLAGDHCQLVISGADEQVACQRLSQWLRDEFPLCDAPLAEIKNSELEPLPASLTQLNPQIYRARSVCSGSAGGVLTPLSSLDLNALGELPTANDTETEQAALDNGLAMLIKHIEFRQLDSDGAASAILEAHRSLAGDASLRQHLLDGVLRV
;
A
#
# COMPACT_ATOMS: atom_id res chain seq x y z
N MET A 1 4.33 31.87 0.33
CA MET A 1 2.98 31.30 0.09
C MET A 1 3.22 29.92 -0.48
N PRO A 2 2.46 28.88 -0.06
CA PRO A 2 2.66 27.55 -0.59
C PRO A 2 2.42 27.52 -2.10
N LEU A 3 3.20 26.74 -2.82
CA LEU A 3 2.99 26.46 -4.24
C LEU A 3 1.99 25.32 -4.38
N ILE A 4 1.12 25.41 -5.39
CA ILE A 4 0.08 24.41 -5.65
C ILE A 4 0.32 23.79 -7.01
N VAL A 5 0.30 22.46 -7.05
CA VAL A 5 0.28 21.67 -8.29
C VAL A 5 -1.05 20.94 -8.37
N GLU A 6 -1.83 21.21 -9.39
CA GLU A 6 -3.11 20.53 -9.63
C GLU A 6 -2.93 19.39 -10.63
N PHE A 7 -3.61 18.28 -10.40
CA PHE A 7 -3.62 17.14 -11.31
C PHE A 7 -4.91 16.33 -11.16
N THR A 8 -5.18 15.47 -12.14
CA THR A 8 -6.23 14.45 -12.08
C THR A 8 -5.57 13.09 -11.94
N CYS A 9 -6.08 12.22 -11.07
CA CYS A 9 -5.53 10.88 -10.93
C CYS A 9 -5.93 10.01 -12.14
N GLU A 10 -4.97 9.69 -12.99
CA GLU A 10 -5.19 8.86 -14.20
C GLU A 10 -5.01 7.35 -13.95
N LEU A 11 -4.57 6.98 -12.73
CA LEU A 11 -4.34 5.59 -12.39
C LEU A 11 -5.67 4.82 -12.30
N PRO A 12 -5.84 3.71 -13.04
CA PRO A 12 -7.12 3.01 -13.13
C PRO A 12 -7.60 2.45 -11.79
N ASN A 13 -6.66 2.09 -10.90
CA ASN A 13 -6.94 1.57 -9.57
C ASN A 13 -6.78 2.63 -8.46
N GLY A 14 -6.62 3.90 -8.83
CA GLY A 14 -6.32 4.97 -7.89
C GLY A 14 -4.94 4.86 -7.23
N VAL A 15 -4.75 5.58 -6.12
CA VAL A 15 -3.50 5.59 -5.36
C VAL A 15 -3.57 4.57 -4.24
N HIS A 16 -3.12 3.35 -4.54
CA HIS A 16 -2.93 2.27 -3.57
C HIS A 16 -1.44 2.11 -3.22
N ALA A 17 -1.10 1.04 -2.47
CA ALA A 17 0.25 0.79 -1.95
C ALA A 17 1.40 1.12 -2.92
N ARG A 18 1.39 0.59 -4.16
CA ARG A 18 2.48 0.79 -5.11
C ARG A 18 2.59 2.25 -5.59
N PRO A 19 1.56 2.88 -6.20
CA PRO A 19 1.62 4.30 -6.54
C PRO A 19 1.95 5.21 -5.35
N ALA A 20 1.38 4.93 -4.18
CA ALA A 20 1.66 5.67 -2.96
C ALA A 20 3.14 5.63 -2.58
N SER A 21 3.79 4.46 -2.64
CA SER A 21 5.23 4.30 -2.40
C SER A 21 6.08 5.06 -3.43
N HIS A 22 5.68 5.12 -4.70
CA HIS A 22 6.39 5.92 -5.71
C HIS A 22 6.30 7.42 -5.42
N VAL A 23 5.11 7.92 -5.09
CA VAL A 23 4.90 9.32 -4.69
C VAL A 23 5.73 9.64 -3.45
N GLU A 24 5.66 8.78 -2.43
CA GLU A 24 6.38 8.91 -1.16
C GLU A 24 7.89 8.95 -1.36
N THR A 25 8.44 8.02 -2.14
CA THR A 25 9.87 7.97 -2.47
C THR A 25 10.34 9.28 -3.12
N LEU A 26 9.61 9.78 -4.11
CA LEU A 26 9.99 11.03 -4.78
C LEU A 26 9.86 12.22 -3.82
N CYS A 27 8.77 12.30 -3.06
CA CYS A 27 8.53 13.41 -2.14
C CYS A 27 9.59 13.46 -1.01
N ASN A 28 10.09 12.30 -0.57
CA ASN A 28 11.16 12.20 0.43
C ASN A 28 12.54 12.68 -0.08
N THR A 29 12.71 12.95 -1.37
CA THR A 29 13.93 13.59 -1.92
C THR A 29 14.00 15.10 -1.66
N PHE A 30 12.88 15.72 -1.24
CA PHE A 30 12.78 17.14 -0.95
C PHE A 30 12.74 17.41 0.55
N THR A 31 13.20 18.59 0.97
CA THR A 31 13.09 19.08 2.34
C THR A 31 11.74 19.73 2.62
N SER A 32 11.09 20.32 1.60
CA SER A 32 9.77 20.96 1.72
C SER A 32 8.70 20.01 2.23
N GLN A 33 7.72 20.56 2.95
CA GLN A 33 6.48 19.87 3.26
C GLN A 33 5.64 19.79 1.99
N ILE A 34 5.06 18.62 1.75
CA ILE A 34 4.24 18.33 0.57
C ILE A 34 2.97 17.64 1.09
N GLU A 35 1.83 18.33 1.02
CA GLU A 35 0.52 17.79 1.38
C GLU A 35 -0.23 17.39 0.10
N TRP A 36 -0.73 16.17 0.07
CA TRP A 36 -1.66 15.67 -0.93
C TRP A 36 -3.08 15.93 -0.47
N HIS A 37 -3.89 16.57 -1.31
CA HIS A 37 -5.30 16.85 -1.05
C HIS A 37 -6.17 16.27 -2.16
N ASN A 38 -7.03 15.33 -1.80
CA ASN A 38 -8.07 14.84 -2.71
C ASN A 38 -9.32 15.74 -2.57
N LEU A 39 -9.68 16.43 -3.65
CA LEU A 39 -10.79 17.39 -3.64
C LEU A 39 -12.16 16.72 -3.57
N ARG A 40 -12.29 15.44 -3.98
CA ARG A 40 -13.56 14.69 -3.87
C ARG A 40 -13.88 14.35 -2.42
N THR A 41 -12.88 13.87 -1.67
CA THR A 41 -13.07 13.40 -0.29
C THR A 41 -12.77 14.46 0.75
N ASP A 42 -12.20 15.59 0.33
CA ASP A 42 -11.60 16.63 1.17
C ASP A 42 -10.53 16.09 2.15
N ARG A 43 -10.00 14.90 1.88
CA ARG A 43 -8.97 14.29 2.72
C ARG A 43 -7.60 14.76 2.32
N LYS A 44 -6.77 14.96 3.34
CA LYS A 44 -5.40 15.44 3.23
C LYS A 44 -4.44 14.47 3.89
N GLY A 45 -3.26 14.33 3.31
CA GLY A 45 -2.21 13.48 3.85
C GLY A 45 -0.83 13.98 3.44
N SER A 46 0.19 13.73 4.24
CA SER A 46 1.56 13.99 3.84
C SER A 46 1.91 13.14 2.62
N ALA A 47 2.36 13.77 1.53
CA ALA A 47 2.80 13.04 0.34
C ALA A 47 4.13 12.29 0.58
N LYS A 48 4.78 12.49 1.72
CA LYS A 48 5.95 11.75 2.19
C LYS A 48 5.61 10.51 3.02
N SER A 49 4.32 10.15 3.07
CA SER A 49 3.82 8.97 3.77
C SER A 49 2.88 8.21 2.85
N ALA A 50 3.29 7.01 2.44
CA ALA A 50 2.48 6.14 1.60
C ALA A 50 1.15 5.80 2.28
N LEU A 51 1.14 5.61 3.60
CA LEU A 51 -0.10 5.35 4.34
C LEU A 51 -1.02 6.56 4.41
N ALA A 52 -0.47 7.77 4.60
CA ALA A 52 -1.27 8.99 4.57
C ALA A 52 -1.91 9.21 3.19
N LEU A 53 -1.15 8.94 2.12
CA LEU A 53 -1.64 8.98 0.73
C LEU A 53 -2.79 7.99 0.51
N ILE A 54 -2.63 6.73 0.91
CA ILE A 54 -3.69 5.71 0.81
C ILE A 54 -4.93 6.15 1.60
N GLY A 55 -4.74 6.75 2.77
CA GLY A 55 -5.82 7.29 3.61
C GLY A 55 -6.67 8.38 2.92
N THR A 56 -6.12 9.07 1.92
CA THR A 56 -6.86 10.08 1.14
C THR A 56 -7.95 9.49 0.23
N ASP A 57 -7.95 8.17 0.03
CA ASP A 57 -8.91 7.47 -0.82
C ASP A 57 -8.93 8.04 -2.25
N THR A 58 -7.77 8.27 -2.85
CA THR A 58 -7.68 8.82 -4.22
C THR A 58 -8.01 7.76 -5.27
N LEU A 59 -9.07 7.99 -6.05
CA LEU A 59 -9.56 7.12 -7.12
C LEU A 59 -9.27 7.71 -8.52
N ALA A 60 -9.43 6.88 -9.55
CA ALA A 60 -9.34 7.31 -10.95
C ALA A 60 -10.33 8.45 -11.24
N GLY A 61 -9.85 9.54 -11.86
CA GLY A 61 -10.61 10.73 -12.18
C GLY A 61 -10.74 11.75 -11.03
N ASP A 62 -10.24 11.45 -9.84
CA ASP A 62 -10.24 12.41 -8.74
C ASP A 62 -9.31 13.59 -9.07
N HIS A 63 -9.81 14.81 -8.80
CA HIS A 63 -9.01 16.01 -8.86
C HIS A 63 -8.27 16.19 -7.54
N CYS A 64 -6.96 16.40 -7.63
CA CYS A 64 -6.09 16.48 -6.48
C CYS A 64 -5.17 17.70 -6.57
N GLN A 65 -4.67 18.10 -5.42
CA GLN A 65 -3.68 19.16 -5.29
C GLN A 65 -2.48 18.66 -4.47
N LEU A 66 -1.27 19.05 -4.89
CA LEU A 66 -0.10 19.06 -4.03
C LEU A 66 0.10 20.48 -3.50
N VAL A 67 0.06 20.64 -2.17
CA VAL A 67 0.37 21.90 -1.49
C VAL A 67 1.80 21.79 -0.96
N ILE A 68 2.71 22.59 -1.52
CA ILE A 68 4.14 22.49 -1.31
C ILE A 68 4.62 23.75 -0.59
N SER A 69 5.31 23.58 0.54
CA SER A 69 5.90 24.70 1.28
C SER A 69 7.24 24.34 1.90
N GLY A 70 8.25 25.18 1.67
CA GLY A 70 9.58 24.99 2.25
C GLY A 70 10.72 25.57 1.44
N ALA A 71 11.95 25.23 1.82
CA ALA A 71 13.16 25.85 1.28
C ALA A 71 13.40 25.50 -0.21
N ASP A 72 13.03 24.30 -0.63
CA ASP A 72 13.17 23.80 -2.01
C ASP A 72 11.82 23.71 -2.74
N GLU A 73 10.81 24.46 -2.31
CA GLU A 73 9.43 24.38 -2.82
C GLU A 73 9.34 24.60 -4.33
N GLN A 74 10.16 25.49 -4.89
CA GLN A 74 10.20 25.74 -6.35
C GLN A 74 10.74 24.53 -7.13
N VAL A 75 11.82 23.93 -6.64
CA VAL A 75 12.43 22.75 -7.26
C VAL A 75 11.49 21.55 -7.16
N ALA A 76 10.90 21.35 -5.98
CA ALA A 76 9.88 20.32 -5.75
C ALA A 76 8.67 20.51 -6.66
N CYS A 77 8.11 21.72 -6.72
CA CYS A 77 6.97 22.05 -7.58
C CYS A 77 7.25 21.73 -9.05
N GLN A 78 8.42 22.14 -9.57
CA GLN A 78 8.78 21.88 -10.96
C GLN A 78 8.92 20.38 -11.24
N ARG A 79 9.67 19.66 -10.40
CA ARG A 79 9.91 18.22 -10.58
C ARG A 79 8.63 17.40 -10.43
N LEU A 80 7.81 17.69 -9.43
CA LEU A 80 6.54 17.00 -9.17
C LEU A 80 5.52 17.28 -10.27
N SER A 81 5.43 18.52 -10.76
CA SER A 81 4.56 18.85 -11.90
C SER A 81 4.92 18.06 -13.15
N GLN A 82 6.23 17.90 -13.43
CA GLN A 82 6.68 17.08 -14.54
C GLN A 82 6.40 15.60 -14.30
N TRP A 83 6.76 15.08 -13.12
CA TRP A 83 6.56 13.69 -12.76
C TRP A 83 5.09 13.26 -12.82
N LEU A 84 4.17 14.09 -12.32
CA LEU A 84 2.73 13.84 -12.35
C LEU A 84 2.16 13.69 -13.77
N ARG A 85 2.78 14.36 -14.76
CA ARG A 85 2.38 14.24 -16.17
C ARG A 85 3.02 13.04 -16.85
N ASP A 86 4.32 12.84 -16.63
CA ASP A 86 5.13 11.96 -17.49
C ASP A 86 5.34 10.56 -16.89
N GLU A 87 5.32 10.43 -15.57
CA GLU A 87 5.73 9.21 -14.85
C GLU A 87 4.60 8.64 -13.97
N PHE A 88 3.82 9.49 -13.29
CA PHE A 88 2.76 9.05 -12.37
C PHE A 88 1.72 8.12 -13.03
N PRO A 89 1.23 8.36 -14.26
CA PRO A 89 0.29 7.45 -14.92
C PRO A 89 0.86 6.05 -15.18
N LEU A 90 2.19 5.89 -15.10
CA LEU A 90 2.91 4.65 -15.32
C LEU A 90 3.26 3.92 -14.00
N CYS A 91 2.95 4.51 -12.84
CA CYS A 91 3.25 3.93 -11.52
C CYS A 91 2.37 2.74 -11.15
N ASP A 92 1.36 2.42 -11.96
CA ASP A 92 0.66 1.15 -11.84
C ASP A 92 0.59 0.46 -13.21
N ALA A 93 0.74 -0.86 -13.18
CA ALA A 93 0.52 -1.67 -14.36
C ALA A 93 -0.98 -2.01 -14.43
N PRO A 94 -1.63 -1.88 -15.59
CA PRO A 94 -3.01 -2.34 -15.74
C PRO A 94 -3.12 -3.80 -15.29
N LEU A 95 -4.11 -4.09 -14.44
CA LEU A 95 -4.46 -5.48 -14.16
C LEU A 95 -4.81 -6.13 -15.50
N ALA A 96 -4.34 -7.36 -15.72
CA ALA A 96 -4.72 -8.11 -16.91
C ALA A 96 -6.25 -8.11 -17.04
N GLU A 97 -6.76 -7.68 -18.20
CA GLU A 97 -8.20 -7.68 -18.44
C GLU A 97 -8.74 -9.08 -18.21
N ILE A 98 -9.49 -9.25 -17.12
CA ILE A 98 -10.30 -10.43 -16.94
C ILE A 98 -11.46 -10.22 -17.91
N LYS A 99 -11.34 -10.80 -19.11
CA LYS A 99 -12.52 -11.01 -19.95
C LYS A 99 -13.56 -11.63 -19.04
N ASN A 100 -14.72 -10.99 -18.91
CA ASN A 100 -15.86 -11.59 -18.22
C ASN A 100 -16.13 -12.91 -18.94
N SER A 101 -15.55 -14.00 -18.42
CA SER A 101 -16.04 -15.34 -18.65
C SER A 101 -17.36 -15.33 -17.93
N GLU A 102 -18.41 -14.91 -18.64
CA GLU A 102 -19.76 -15.24 -18.26
C GLU A 102 -19.80 -16.75 -18.07
N LEU A 103 -19.65 -17.16 -16.82
CA LEU A 103 -20.02 -18.45 -16.23
C LEU A 103 -19.99 -19.61 -17.23
N GLU A 104 -18.81 -19.96 -17.76
CA GLU A 104 -18.72 -21.15 -18.60
C GLU A 104 -19.31 -22.35 -17.81
N PRO A 105 -20.17 -23.15 -18.47
CA PRO A 105 -20.78 -24.31 -17.84
C PRO A 105 -19.69 -25.32 -17.47
N LEU A 106 -19.88 -26.03 -16.36
CA LEU A 106 -18.96 -27.11 -16.00
C LEU A 106 -18.95 -28.17 -17.11
N PRO A 107 -17.79 -28.77 -17.41
CA PRO A 107 -17.73 -29.96 -18.25
C PRO A 107 -18.74 -31.02 -17.80
N ALA A 108 -19.31 -31.76 -18.75
CA ALA A 108 -20.34 -32.77 -18.46
C ALA A 108 -19.89 -33.81 -17.42
N SER A 109 -18.61 -34.19 -17.44
CA SER A 109 -18.01 -35.11 -16.47
C SER A 109 -18.04 -34.55 -15.04
N LEU A 110 -17.79 -33.26 -14.83
CA LEU A 110 -17.86 -32.62 -13.52
C LEU A 110 -19.30 -32.39 -13.08
N THR A 111 -20.19 -32.05 -14.01
CA THR A 111 -21.62 -31.87 -13.73
C THR A 111 -22.26 -33.17 -13.22
N GLN A 112 -21.87 -34.31 -13.80
CA GLN A 112 -22.38 -35.64 -13.40
C GLN A 112 -21.97 -36.07 -11.99
N LEU A 113 -20.90 -35.51 -11.42
CA LEU A 113 -20.45 -35.82 -10.06
C LEU A 113 -21.27 -35.09 -8.99
N ASN A 114 -22.23 -34.25 -9.39
CA ASN A 114 -23.08 -33.43 -8.53
C ASN A 114 -22.31 -32.70 -7.40
N PRO A 115 -21.20 -32.00 -7.71
CA PRO A 115 -20.39 -31.34 -6.69
C PRO A 115 -21.13 -30.13 -6.11
N GLN A 116 -20.79 -29.76 -4.88
CA GLN A 116 -21.11 -28.44 -4.35
C GLN A 116 -20.17 -27.41 -4.99
N ILE A 117 -20.73 -26.43 -5.71
CA ILE A 117 -19.94 -25.47 -6.51
C ILE A 117 -19.91 -24.13 -5.81
N TYR A 118 -18.69 -23.61 -5.57
CA TYR A 118 -18.46 -22.24 -5.14
C TYR A 118 -17.74 -21.49 -6.26
N ARG A 119 -18.43 -20.53 -6.88
CA ARG A 119 -17.84 -19.71 -7.95
C ARG A 119 -17.17 -18.48 -7.33
N ALA A 120 -15.91 -18.27 -7.67
CA ALA A 120 -15.14 -17.10 -7.25
C ALA A 120 -14.71 -16.28 -8.47
N ARG A 121 -14.38 -15.01 -8.24
CA ARG A 121 -13.75 -14.15 -9.25
C ARG A 121 -12.25 -14.42 -9.21
N SER A 122 -11.68 -14.90 -10.32
CA SER A 122 -10.24 -15.08 -10.40
C SER A 122 -9.54 -13.73 -10.39
N VAL A 123 -8.47 -13.60 -9.60
CA VAL A 123 -7.63 -12.38 -9.54
C VAL A 123 -6.50 -12.44 -10.57
N CYS A 124 -6.09 -13.64 -10.98
CA CYS A 124 -5.09 -13.89 -12.03
C CYS A 124 -5.48 -15.09 -12.92
N SER A 125 -4.87 -15.21 -14.10
CA SER A 125 -5.04 -16.40 -14.94
C SER A 125 -4.17 -17.57 -14.45
N GLY A 126 -4.65 -18.78 -14.62
CA GLY A 126 -3.94 -20.01 -14.26
C GLY A 126 -4.74 -20.88 -13.28
N SER A 127 -4.24 -22.08 -13.01
CA SER A 127 -4.82 -22.99 -12.03
C SER A 127 -3.71 -23.55 -11.15
N ALA A 128 -3.89 -23.50 -9.84
CA ALA A 128 -3.04 -24.19 -8.89
C ALA A 128 -3.83 -25.38 -8.30
N GLY A 129 -3.22 -26.55 -8.28
CA GLY A 129 -3.74 -27.73 -7.60
C GLY A 129 -3.00 -27.91 -6.27
N GLY A 130 -3.74 -28.19 -5.20
CA GLY A 130 -3.16 -28.44 -3.88
C GLY A 130 -4.13 -29.19 -2.99
N VAL A 131 -3.59 -29.89 -1.99
CA VAL A 131 -4.38 -30.43 -0.89
C VAL A 131 -4.49 -29.32 0.15
N LEU A 132 -5.72 -28.98 0.55
CA LEU A 132 -5.94 -28.07 1.67
C LEU A 132 -5.46 -28.77 2.96
N THR A 133 -4.26 -28.45 3.40
CA THR A 133 -3.70 -28.98 4.64
C THR A 133 -3.77 -27.90 5.72
N PRO A 134 -4.60 -28.05 6.77
CA PRO A 134 -4.57 -27.14 7.90
C PRO A 134 -3.23 -27.30 8.64
N LEU A 135 -2.36 -26.29 8.53
CA LEU A 135 -1.07 -26.26 9.24
C LEU A 135 -1.26 -25.86 10.71
N SER A 136 -2.08 -24.84 10.94
CA SER A 136 -2.50 -24.37 12.25
C SER A 136 -3.78 -23.55 12.10
N SER A 137 -4.61 -23.54 13.14
CA SER A 137 -5.73 -22.62 13.25
C SER A 137 -5.48 -21.72 14.45
N LEU A 138 -5.38 -20.41 14.22
CA LEU A 138 -5.43 -19.44 15.30
C LEU A 138 -6.89 -19.32 15.74
N ASP A 139 -7.23 -19.87 16.89
CA ASP A 139 -8.54 -19.63 17.49
C ASP A 139 -8.56 -18.21 18.04
N LEU A 140 -9.25 -17.31 17.34
CA LEU A 140 -9.40 -15.91 17.75
C LEU A 140 -10.14 -15.78 19.09
N ASN A 141 -10.81 -16.83 19.57
CA ASN A 141 -11.45 -16.86 20.87
C ASN A 141 -10.52 -17.37 21.99
N ALA A 142 -9.34 -17.89 21.65
CA ALA A 142 -8.37 -18.47 22.58
C ALA A 142 -6.97 -17.83 22.43
N LEU A 143 -6.92 -16.52 22.17
CA LEU A 143 -5.67 -15.77 21.95
C LEU A 143 -4.77 -15.63 23.21
N GLY A 144 -5.17 -16.18 24.35
CA GLY A 144 -4.47 -16.02 25.62
C GLY A 144 -4.51 -14.58 26.15
N GLU A 145 -3.89 -14.35 27.30
CA GLU A 145 -3.65 -12.99 27.79
C GLU A 145 -2.48 -12.38 27.02
N LEU A 146 -2.62 -11.12 26.64
CA LEU A 146 -1.50 -10.35 26.12
C LEU A 146 -0.42 -10.24 27.22
N PRO A 147 0.87 -10.27 26.86
CA PRO A 147 1.94 -10.04 27.83
C PRO A 147 1.72 -8.70 28.53
N THR A 148 2.07 -8.65 29.82
CA THR A 148 2.03 -7.41 30.59
C THR A 148 2.97 -6.38 29.96
N ALA A 149 2.46 -5.16 29.74
CA ALA A 149 3.28 -4.06 29.24
C ALA A 149 4.44 -3.77 30.20
N ASN A 150 5.62 -3.53 29.63
CA ASN A 150 6.78 -3.03 30.35
C ASN A 150 6.69 -1.50 30.51
N ASP A 151 7.75 -0.89 31.04
CA ASP A 151 7.86 0.57 31.03
C ASP A 151 7.93 1.11 29.59
N THR A 152 7.55 2.37 29.42
CA THR A 152 7.43 3.04 28.12
C THR A 152 8.72 2.98 27.30
N GLU A 153 9.89 3.13 27.93
CA GLU A 153 11.16 3.13 27.22
C GLU A 153 11.45 1.74 26.62
N THR A 154 11.21 0.68 27.41
CA THR A 154 11.34 -0.70 26.95
C THR A 154 10.37 -1.02 25.80
N GLU A 155 9.11 -0.60 25.89
CA GLU A 155 8.11 -0.83 24.83
C GLU A 155 8.45 -0.06 23.54
N GLN A 156 8.91 1.19 23.65
CA GLN A 156 9.35 1.98 22.50
C GLN A 156 10.56 1.34 21.82
N ALA A 157 11.55 0.88 22.59
CA ALA A 157 12.72 0.18 22.06
C ALA A 157 12.34 -1.16 21.39
N ALA A 158 11.41 -1.91 21.98
CA ALA A 158 10.90 -3.15 21.41
C ALA A 158 10.17 -2.91 20.07
N LEU A 159 9.34 -1.86 20.00
CA LEU A 159 8.67 -1.43 18.78
C LEU A 159 9.68 -1.06 17.68
N ASP A 160 10.66 -0.21 18.00
CA ASP A 160 11.69 0.22 17.04
C ASP A 160 12.50 -0.97 16.52
N ASN A 161 12.87 -1.90 17.39
CA ASN A 161 13.54 -3.13 17.01
C ASN A 161 12.65 -4.01 16.11
N GLY A 162 11.36 -4.17 16.47
CA GLY A 162 10.40 -4.94 15.68
C GLY A 162 10.22 -4.40 14.26
N LEU A 163 10.09 -3.08 14.11
CA LEU A 163 10.01 -2.43 12.80
C LEU A 163 11.31 -2.61 12.00
N ALA A 164 12.47 -2.44 12.64
CA ALA A 164 13.76 -2.65 11.98
C ALA A 164 13.94 -4.12 11.51
N MET A 165 13.53 -5.09 12.32
CA MET A 165 13.55 -6.51 11.95
C MET A 165 12.59 -6.81 10.80
N LEU A 166 11.40 -6.23 10.79
CA LEU A 166 10.43 -6.39 9.72
C LEU A 166 10.97 -5.88 8.39
N ILE A 167 11.53 -4.65 8.37
CA ILE A 167 12.14 -4.06 7.17
C ILE A 167 13.27 -4.96 6.67
N LYS A 168 14.19 -5.38 7.54
CA LYS A 168 15.30 -6.26 7.17
C LYS A 168 14.82 -7.60 6.61
N HIS A 169 13.73 -8.15 7.15
CA HIS A 169 13.15 -9.40 6.67
C HIS A 169 12.50 -9.24 5.28
N ILE A 170 11.88 -8.09 4.99
CA ILE A 170 11.37 -7.76 3.67
C ILE A 170 12.53 -7.60 2.68
N GLU A 171 13.56 -6.83 3.03
CA GLU A 171 14.77 -6.65 2.21
C GLU A 171 15.46 -7.98 1.90
N PHE A 172 15.54 -8.89 2.87
CA PHE A 172 16.09 -10.22 2.63
C PHE A 172 15.28 -11.02 1.61
N ARG A 173 13.94 -10.99 1.71
CA ARG A 173 13.05 -11.67 0.75
C ARG A 173 13.13 -11.05 -0.66
N GLN A 174 13.42 -9.76 -0.77
CA GLN A 174 13.58 -9.10 -2.06
C GLN A 174 14.77 -9.65 -2.85
N LEU A 175 15.85 -10.10 -2.18
CA LEU A 175 17.03 -10.64 -2.85
C LEU A 175 16.73 -11.89 -3.70
N ASP A 176 15.74 -12.68 -3.29
CA ASP A 176 15.33 -13.91 -3.98
C ASP A 176 14.06 -13.71 -4.84
N SER A 177 13.61 -12.46 -5.04
CA SER A 177 12.34 -12.15 -5.71
C SER A 177 12.54 -11.36 -7.00
N ASP A 178 11.84 -11.78 -8.07
CA ASP A 178 11.87 -11.11 -9.37
C ASP A 178 10.52 -10.51 -9.77
N GLY A 179 10.56 -9.53 -10.69
CA GLY A 179 9.38 -8.96 -11.34
C GLY A 179 8.34 -8.42 -10.36
N ALA A 180 7.10 -8.90 -10.49
CA ALA A 180 5.97 -8.40 -9.71
C ALA A 180 6.12 -8.64 -8.20
N ALA A 181 6.75 -9.75 -7.79
CA ALA A 181 6.97 -10.06 -6.37
C ALA A 181 7.92 -9.06 -5.72
N SER A 182 9.01 -8.70 -6.42
CA SER A 182 9.96 -7.68 -5.98
C SER A 182 9.28 -6.31 -5.79
N ALA A 183 8.45 -5.90 -6.76
CA ALA A 183 7.70 -4.64 -6.68
C ALA A 183 6.67 -4.61 -5.53
N ILE A 184 6.05 -5.75 -5.20
CA ILE A 184 5.15 -5.85 -4.04
C ILE A 184 5.94 -5.69 -2.74
N LEU A 185 7.08 -6.37 -2.62
CA LEU A 185 7.93 -6.28 -1.44
C LEU A 185 8.49 -4.86 -1.27
N GLU A 186 8.76 -4.13 -2.35
CA GLU A 186 9.18 -2.72 -2.26
C GLU A 186 8.09 -1.84 -1.68
N ALA A 187 6.84 -2.02 -2.13
CA ALA A 187 5.71 -1.33 -1.53
C ALA A 187 5.55 -1.67 -0.04
N HIS A 188 5.68 -2.95 0.34
CA HIS A 188 5.64 -3.35 1.75
C HIS A 188 6.77 -2.75 2.59
N ARG A 189 7.97 -2.66 2.01
CA ARG A 189 9.14 -2.04 2.66
C ARG A 189 8.88 -0.56 2.94
N SER A 190 8.37 0.17 1.94
CA SER A 190 7.96 1.58 2.07
C SER A 190 6.91 1.76 3.17
N LEU A 191 5.85 0.94 3.19
CA LEU A 191 4.81 1.01 4.22
C LEU A 191 5.34 0.71 5.63
N ALA A 192 6.21 -0.29 5.77
CA ALA A 192 6.82 -0.64 7.05
C ALA A 192 7.79 0.43 7.57
N GLY A 193 8.44 1.16 6.65
CA GLY A 193 9.33 2.29 6.96
C GLY A 193 8.62 3.64 7.09
N ASP A 194 7.30 3.69 6.95
CA ASP A 194 6.52 4.93 6.95
C ASP A 194 6.59 5.63 8.32
N ALA A 195 7.04 6.89 8.33
CA ALA A 195 7.20 7.66 9.56
C ALA A 195 5.86 7.88 10.29
N SER A 196 4.75 8.02 9.57
CA SER A 196 3.41 8.17 10.16
C SER A 196 2.97 6.90 10.87
N LEU A 197 3.29 5.73 10.32
CA LEU A 197 3.04 4.45 10.99
C LEU A 197 3.79 4.38 12.31
N ARG A 198 5.12 4.64 12.26
CA ARG A 198 5.96 4.62 13.45
C ARG A 198 5.42 5.57 14.52
N GLN A 199 5.09 6.80 14.14
CA GLN A 199 4.54 7.79 15.08
C GLN A 199 3.21 7.32 15.68
N HIS A 200 2.31 6.78 14.86
CA HIS A 200 1.03 6.27 15.33
C HIS A 200 1.19 5.13 16.35
N LEU A 201 2.13 4.22 16.10
CA LEU A 201 2.43 3.11 17.00
C LEU A 201 3.05 3.62 18.32
N LEU A 202 3.98 4.59 18.25
CA LEU A 202 4.56 5.23 19.44
C LEU A 202 3.52 5.97 20.28
N ASP A 203 2.59 6.68 19.65
CA ASP A 203 1.48 7.35 20.34
C ASP A 203 0.58 6.32 21.05
N GLY A 204 0.47 5.11 20.52
CA GLY A 204 -0.23 3.99 21.16
C GLY A 204 0.47 3.51 22.42
N VAL A 205 1.80 3.39 22.40
CA VAL A 205 2.60 3.02 23.58
C VAL A 205 2.47 4.05 24.70
N LEU A 206 2.37 5.34 24.36
CA LEU A 206 2.22 6.43 25.33
C LEU A 206 0.82 6.50 26.00
N ARG A 207 -0.16 5.72 25.52
CA ARG A 207 -1.53 5.70 26.06
C ARG A 207 -1.77 4.57 27.08
N VAL A 208 -0.78 3.69 27.28
CA VAL A 208 -0.79 2.59 28.25
C VAL A 208 -0.18 3.06 29.56
#